data_AF-A0A9E3BCR7-F1
#
_entry.id   AF-A0A9E3BCR7-F1
#
_cell.length_a   1.000
_cell.length_b   1.000
_cell.length_c   1.000
_cell.angle_alpha   90.00
_cell.angle_beta   90.00
_cell.angle_gamma   90.00
#
_symmetry.space_group_name_H-M   'P 1'
#
loop_
_entity.id
_entity.type
_entity.pdbx_description
1 polymer ?
#
loop_
_entity_poly.entity_id
_entity_poly.type
_entity_poly.pdbx_seq_one_letter_code
_entity_poly.pdbx_strand_id
1 'polypeptide(L)'
;MNNQELPQLALAQKLALWADILRDCSARGLYFSSNIYDRDNYRKVQDVALELFALVSGQLPEDIVPLRATIFARPAPFPTGDGAVIDDAGRILLIRRSDNGLWAMPGGGLEV
;
A
#
# COMPACT_ATOMS: atom_id res chain seq x y z
N MET A 1 5.14 -15.08 -34.46
CA MET A 1 4.81 -14.39 -33.19
C MET A 1 4.04 -13.15 -33.56
N ASN A 2 2.77 -13.06 -33.13
CA ASN A 2 1.84 -12.05 -33.61
C ASN A 2 2.10 -10.71 -32.92
N ASN A 3 2.24 -9.64 -33.70
CA ASN A 3 2.54 -8.27 -33.22
C ASN A 3 1.42 -7.65 -32.36
N GLN A 4 0.30 -8.36 -32.18
CA GLN A 4 -0.84 -7.96 -31.34
C GLN A 4 -0.73 -8.43 -29.87
N GLU A 5 0.17 -9.37 -29.54
CA GLU A 5 0.33 -9.86 -28.16
C GLU A 5 1.13 -8.88 -27.28
N LEU A 6 2.07 -8.12 -27.86
CA LEU A 6 2.95 -7.20 -27.12
C LEU A 6 2.22 -6.03 -26.42
N PRO A 7 1.27 -5.32 -27.07
CA PRO A 7 0.53 -4.23 -26.42
C PRO A 7 -0.41 -4.73 -25.31
N GLN A 8 -0.95 -5.94 -25.49
CA GLN A 8 -1.91 -6.53 -24.59
C GLN A 8 -1.24 -7.06 -23.31
N LEU A 9 -0.03 -7.62 -23.44
CA LEU A 9 0.82 -7.97 -22.30
C LEU A 9 1.22 -6.74 -21.48
N ALA A 10 1.54 -5.61 -22.14
CA ALA A 10 1.87 -4.36 -21.46
C ALA A 10 0.66 -3.75 -20.72
N LEU A 11 -0.56 -3.90 -21.25
CA LEU A 11 -1.78 -3.46 -20.56
C LEU A 11 -2.09 -4.34 -19.35
N ALA A 12 -2.01 -5.65 -19.48
CA ALA A 12 -2.23 -6.59 -18.38
C ALA A 12 -1.27 -6.33 -17.21
N GLN A 13 0.01 -6.08 -17.50
CA GLN A 13 1.01 -5.72 -16.50
C GLN A 13 0.66 -4.41 -15.76
N LYS A 14 0.19 -3.38 -16.48
CA LYS A 14 -0.25 -2.12 -15.87
C LYS A 14 -1.48 -2.31 -14.98
N LEU A 15 -2.45 -3.08 -15.43
CA LEU A 15 -3.65 -3.38 -14.65
C LEU A 15 -3.33 -4.18 -13.39
N ALA A 16 -2.41 -5.15 -13.48
CA ALA A 16 -1.92 -5.89 -12.32
C ALA A 16 -1.22 -4.98 -11.31
N LEU A 17 -0.40 -4.04 -11.79
CA LEU A 17 0.26 -3.04 -10.94
C LEU A 17 -0.76 -2.12 -10.25
N TRP A 18 -1.77 -1.63 -10.98
CA TRP A 18 -2.81 -0.78 -10.39
C TRP A 18 -3.67 -1.53 -9.38
N ALA A 19 -3.99 -2.79 -9.66
CA ALA A 19 -4.66 -3.66 -8.71
C ALA A 19 -3.85 -3.82 -7.42
N ASP A 20 -2.53 -4.03 -7.52
CA ASP A 20 -1.65 -4.14 -6.36
C ASP A 20 -1.62 -2.86 -5.51
N ILE A 21 -1.49 -1.69 -6.17
CA ILE A 21 -1.54 -0.37 -5.51
C ILE A 21 -2.87 -0.17 -4.78
N LEU A 22 -4.00 -0.48 -5.43
CA LEU A 22 -5.33 -0.33 -4.83
C LEU A 22 -5.52 -1.28 -3.64
N ARG A 23 -5.02 -2.51 -3.74
CA ARG A 23 -5.04 -3.50 -2.66
C ARG A 23 -4.24 -3.01 -1.45
N ASP A 24 -3.07 -2.44 -1.67
CA ASP A 24 -2.21 -1.99 -0.57
C ASP A 24 -2.77 -0.74 0.13
N CYS A 25 -3.22 0.25 -0.66
CA CYS A 25 -3.91 1.44 -0.13
C CYS A 25 -5.14 1.07 0.71
N SER A 26 -5.97 0.14 0.23
CA SER A 26 -7.15 -0.31 0.96
C SER A 26 -6.81 -1.12 2.21
N ALA A 27 -5.75 -1.94 2.17
CA ALA A 27 -5.28 -2.65 3.35
C ALA A 27 -4.81 -1.67 4.45
N ARG A 28 -4.08 -0.61 4.08
CA ARG A 28 -3.65 0.44 5.02
C ARG A 28 -4.85 1.17 5.59
N GLY A 29 -5.81 1.54 4.74
CA GLY A 29 -7.06 2.15 5.15
C GLY A 29 -7.85 1.29 6.15
N LEU A 30 -7.95 -0.02 5.92
CA LEU A 30 -8.58 -0.96 6.84
C LEU A 30 -7.84 -1.10 8.18
N TYR A 31 -6.52 -0.90 8.19
CA TYR A 31 -5.73 -0.95 9.42
C TYR A 31 -5.86 0.34 10.24
N PHE A 32 -5.69 1.50 9.61
CA PHE A 32 -5.64 2.79 10.31
C PHE A 32 -7.01 3.45 10.52
N SER A 33 -8.03 3.08 9.74
CA SER A 33 -9.35 3.71 9.88
C SER A 33 -10.14 3.18 11.06
N SER A 34 -10.61 4.10 11.90
CA SER A 34 -11.52 3.88 13.03
C SER A 34 -13.00 4.02 12.67
N ASN A 35 -13.33 4.62 11.52
CA ASN A 35 -14.71 4.88 11.08
C ASN A 35 -15.28 3.68 10.29
N ILE A 36 -16.47 3.20 10.68
CA ILE A 36 -17.15 2.07 10.02
C ILE A 36 -17.38 2.30 8.52
N TYR A 37 -17.73 3.51 8.10
CA TYR A 37 -18.02 3.81 6.69
C TYR A 37 -16.76 3.74 5.84
N ASP A 38 -15.65 4.28 6.35
CA ASP A 38 -14.36 4.23 5.67
C ASP A 38 -13.85 2.80 5.58
N ARG A 39 -14.02 2.00 6.64
CA ARG A 39 -13.67 0.57 6.62
C ARG A 39 -14.48 -0.19 5.57
N ASP A 40 -15.78 0.07 5.45
CA ASP A 40 -16.62 -0.54 4.41
C ASP A 40 -16.19 -0.10 3.01
N ASN A 41 -15.83 1.16 2.83
CA ASN A 41 -15.31 1.68 1.57
C ASN A 41 -13.98 1.02 1.20
N TYR A 42 -13.04 0.90 2.13
CA TYR A 42 -11.76 0.22 1.89
C TYR A 42 -11.96 -1.27 1.60
N ARG A 43 -12.92 -1.94 2.23
CA ARG A 43 -13.27 -3.32 1.89
C ARG A 43 -13.68 -3.45 0.42
N LYS A 44 -14.58 -2.58 -0.06
CA LYS A 44 -15.03 -2.56 -1.46
C LYS A 44 -13.86 -2.33 -2.42
N VAL A 45 -12.97 -1.38 -2.11
CA VAL A 45 -11.78 -1.12 -2.93
C VAL A 45 -10.87 -2.35 -2.98
N GLN A 46 -10.65 -3.02 -1.84
CA GLN A 46 -9.82 -4.21 -1.76
C GLN A 46 -10.40 -5.37 -2.58
N ASP A 47 -11.72 -5.55 -2.53
CA ASP A 47 -12.43 -6.60 -3.26
C ASP A 47 -12.30 -6.41 -4.78
N VAL A 48 -12.55 -5.19 -5.27
CA VAL A 48 -12.41 -4.85 -6.69
C VAL A 48 -10.95 -4.98 -7.15
N ALA A 49 -9.99 -4.58 -6.32
CA ALA A 49 -8.57 -4.71 -6.64
C ALA A 49 -8.16 -6.18 -6.84
N LEU A 50 -8.64 -7.08 -5.99
CA LEU A 50 -8.36 -8.51 -6.09
C LEU A 50 -9.06 -9.15 -7.29
N GLU A 51 -10.31 -8.80 -7.54
CA GLU A 51 -11.02 -9.26 -8.74
C GLU A 51 -10.28 -8.83 -10.02
N LEU A 52 -9.84 -7.57 -10.10
CA LEU A 52 -9.04 -7.09 -11.22
C LEU A 52 -7.74 -7.87 -11.36
N PHE A 53 -7.04 -8.14 -10.25
CA PHE A 53 -5.80 -8.90 -10.25
C PHE A 53 -6.01 -10.33 -10.78
N ALA A 54 -7.05 -11.04 -10.31
CA ALA A 54 -7.40 -12.39 -10.77
C ALA A 54 -7.65 -12.41 -12.28
N LEU A 55 -8.45 -11.45 -12.77
CA LEU A 55 -8.82 -11.35 -14.18
C LEU A 55 -7.61 -11.18 -15.10
N VAL A 56 -6.62 -10.38 -14.68
CA VAL A 56 -5.44 -10.08 -15.52
C VAL A 56 -4.29 -11.07 -15.36
N SER A 57 -4.20 -11.76 -14.22
CA SER A 57 -3.19 -12.79 -13.99
C SER A 57 -3.62 -14.19 -14.44
N GLY A 58 -4.92 -14.39 -14.69
CA GLY A 58 -5.50 -15.70 -15.00
C GLY A 58 -5.53 -16.66 -13.80
N GLN A 59 -5.32 -16.14 -12.59
CA GLN A 59 -5.40 -16.91 -11.36
C GLN A 59 -6.84 -17.01 -10.87
N LEU A 60 -7.14 -18.07 -10.12
CA LEU A 60 -8.45 -18.23 -9.53
C LEU A 60 -8.61 -17.30 -8.30
N PRO A 61 -9.83 -16.80 -8.02
CA PRO A 61 -10.09 -15.93 -6.88
C PRO A 61 -9.62 -16.51 -5.54
N GLU A 62 -9.72 -17.83 -5.35
CA GLU A 62 -9.25 -18.53 -4.16
C GLU A 62 -7.74 -18.42 -3.93
N ASP A 63 -6.95 -18.42 -5.01
CA ASP A 63 -5.48 -18.39 -4.96
C ASP A 63 -4.96 -17.01 -4.51
N ILE A 64 -5.77 -15.97 -4.68
CA ILE A 64 -5.39 -14.59 -4.38
C ILE A 64 -5.96 -14.09 -3.04
N VAL A 65 -6.85 -14.86 -2.38
CA VAL A 65 -7.36 -14.54 -1.03
C VAL A 65 -6.24 -14.20 -0.03
N PRO A 66 -5.09 -14.90 0.01
CA PRO A 66 -4.00 -14.55 0.91
C PRO A 66 -3.46 -13.13 0.72
N LEU A 67 -3.61 -12.54 -0.47
CA LEU A 67 -3.16 -11.19 -0.77
C LEU A 67 -4.03 -10.13 -0.07
N ARG A 68 -5.24 -10.45 0.43
CA ARG A 68 -6.06 -9.50 1.22
C ARG A 68 -5.34 -8.94 2.44
N ALA A 69 -4.43 -9.72 3.04
CA ALA A 69 -3.84 -9.44 4.33
C ALA A 69 -2.40 -8.90 4.23
N THR A 70 -1.97 -8.35 3.09
CA THR A 70 -0.56 -8.11 2.77
C THR A 70 0.23 -7.30 3.79
N ILE A 71 -0.39 -6.50 4.64
CA ILE A 71 0.33 -5.74 5.67
C ILE A 71 0.76 -6.63 6.85
N PHE A 72 0.12 -7.79 7.08
CA PHE A 72 0.34 -8.60 8.29
C PHE A 72 0.17 -10.11 8.11
N ALA A 73 0.31 -10.67 6.90
CA ALA A 73 0.19 -12.12 6.68
C ALA A 73 1.17 -12.95 7.54
N ARG A 74 2.24 -12.32 8.05
CA ARG A 74 3.13 -12.84 9.08
C ARG A 74 3.43 -11.71 10.07
N PRO A 75 3.41 -11.94 11.40
CA PRO A 75 3.80 -10.92 12.36
C PRO A 75 5.28 -10.58 12.16
N ALA A 76 5.52 -9.45 11.51
CA ALA A 76 6.81 -8.79 11.38
C ALA A 76 6.64 -7.35 11.89
N PRO A 77 7.68 -6.73 12.49
CA PRO A 77 7.63 -5.32 12.84
C PRO A 77 7.28 -4.47 11.60
N PHE A 78 6.36 -3.51 11.77
CA PHE A 78 6.04 -2.57 10.70
C PHE A 78 7.27 -1.69 10.44
N PRO A 79 7.84 -1.69 9.22
CA PRO A 79 9.06 -0.95 8.95
C PRO A 79 8.77 0.55 8.99
N THR A 80 9.53 1.27 9.82
CA THR A 80 9.51 2.73 9.89
C THR A 80 10.93 3.29 9.77
N GLY A 81 11.04 4.55 9.36
CA GLY A 81 12.32 5.21 9.18
C GLY A 81 12.21 6.70 9.49
N ASP A 82 13.26 7.21 10.14
CA ASP A 82 13.40 8.62 10.49
C ASP A 82 14.73 9.17 9.94
N GLY A 83 14.68 10.39 9.42
CA GLY A 83 15.84 11.09 8.87
C GLY A 83 16.43 12.09 9.87
N ALA A 84 17.66 11.86 10.30
CA ALA A 84 18.42 12.84 11.08
C ALA A 84 19.10 13.84 10.15
N VAL A 85 18.56 15.06 10.06
CA VAL A 85 19.15 16.17 9.30
C VAL A 85 19.77 17.16 10.28
N ILE A 86 21.09 17.33 10.19
CA ILE A 86 21.89 18.18 11.08
C ILE A 86 22.61 19.23 10.22
N ASP A 87 22.52 20.50 10.60
CA ASP A 87 23.22 21.59 9.91
C ASP A 87 24.66 21.79 10.42
N ASP A 88 25.42 22.66 9.75
CA ASP A 88 26.82 22.96 10.11
C ASP A 88 26.97 23.57 11.52
N ALA A 89 25.90 24.12 12.09
CA ALA A 89 25.86 24.65 13.45
C ALA A 89 25.50 23.58 14.51
N GLY A 90 25.29 22.32 14.09
CA GLY A 90 24.96 21.21 14.97
C GLY A 90 23.49 21.14 15.40
N ARG A 91 22.58 21.85 14.73
CA ARG A 91 21.14 21.84 15.04
C ARG A 91 20.43 20.73 14.25
N ILE A 92 19.45 20.06 14.87
CA ILE A 92 18.65 19.01 14.24
C ILE A 92 17.30 19.54 13.73
N LEU A 93 16.90 19.13 12.53
CA LEU A 93 15.55 19.39 11.99
C LEU A 93 14.52 18.50 12.70
N LEU A 94 13.47 19.12 13.25
CA LEU A 94 12.32 18.42 13.83
C LEU A 94 11.03 18.89 13.18
N ILE A 95 10.04 17.99 13.08
CA ILE A 95 8.66 18.30 12.73
C ILE A 95 7.78 18.32 13.97
N ARG A 96 6.75 19.17 13.96
CA ARG A 96 5.69 19.12 14.97
C ARG A 96 4.56 18.26 14.44
N ARG A 97 4.30 17.12 15.10
CA ARG A 97 3.29 16.16 14.64
C ARG A 97 1.88 16.74 14.77
N SER A 98 1.03 16.45 13.79
CA SER A 98 -0.36 16.91 13.78
C SER A 98 -1.26 16.13 14.75
N ASP A 99 -0.91 14.89 15.09
CA ASP A 99 -1.75 14.00 15.90
C ASP A 99 -1.64 14.27 17.41
N ASN A 100 -0.45 14.61 17.91
CA ASN A 100 -0.19 14.83 19.34
C ASN A 100 0.53 16.15 19.65
N GLY A 101 0.93 16.93 18.64
CA GLY A 101 1.57 18.23 18.83
C GLY A 101 3.00 18.19 19.36
N LEU A 102 3.60 17.00 19.52
CA LEU A 102 4.98 16.80 19.98
C LEU A 102 5.97 16.94 18.83
N TRP A 103 7.24 17.18 19.17
CA TRP A 103 8.34 17.23 18.21
C TRP A 103 8.90 15.84 17.94
N ALA A 104 9.19 15.55 16.68
CA ALA A 104 9.79 14.29 16.23
C ALA A 104 10.77 14.54 15.08
N MET A 105 11.66 13.60 14.79
CA MET A 105 12.42 13.63 13.54
C MET A 105 11.46 13.46 12.35
N PRO A 106 11.78 14.04 11.17
CA PRO A 106 11.03 13.77 9.95
C PRO A 106 11.10 12.29 9.60
N GLY A 107 9.96 11.62 9.45
CA GLY A 107 9.92 10.18 9.20
C GLY A 107 8.50 9.63 9.04
N GLY A 108 8.41 8.31 8.93
CA GLY A 108 7.13 7.61 8.73
C GLY A 108 7.27 6.11 8.48
N GLY A 109 6.15 5.50 8.09
CA GLY A 109 6.13 4.12 7.59
C GLY A 109 6.82 4.00 6.24
N LEU A 110 7.53 2.91 6.02
CA LEU A 110 8.11 2.60 4.72
C LEU A 110 7.04 1.99 3.81
N GLU A 111 7.01 2.44 2.56
CA GLU A 111 6.29 1.80 1.45
C GLU A 111 7.32 1.07 0.56
N VAL A 112 6.97 -0.12 0.06
CA VAL A 112 7.82 -0.95 -0.83
C VAL A 112 7.16 -1.18 -2.17
#